data_AF-A0A1G1Q4B3-F1
#
_entry.id   AF-A0A1G1Q4B3-F1
#
_cell.length_a   1.000
_cell.length_b   1.000
_cell.length_c   1.000
_cell.angle_alpha   90.00
_cell.angle_beta   90.00
_cell.angle_gamma   90.00
#
_symmetry.space_group_name_H-M   'P 1'
#
loop_
_entity.id
_entity.type
_entity.pdbx_description
1 polymer ?
#
loop_
_entity_poly.entity_id
_entity_poly.type
_entity_poly.pdbx_seq_one_letter_code
_entity_poly.pdbx_strand_id
1 'polypeptide(L)'
;MGYNGGDGLCAAWHLIRRGYRPRIVLAGLRRDLKEEPAVFARVVEAFQIPWREVVSGDDLAEVQGWLRSCGVILDALFGIGLNGSVRPLPARLIAMINEAGRPVVAVDVPSGLDGDTGVPLDVAVRAAVTVTFGAPKRGLLTAQGSSCAGRLVVDALGMPDWLIRRYMP
;
A
#
# COMPACT_ATOMS: atom_id res chain seq x y z
N MET A 1 11.69 -2.73 5.10
CA MET A 1 10.47 -2.11 4.53
C MET A 1 10.81 -0.70 4.06
N GLY A 2 10.10 -0.20 3.04
CA GLY A 2 10.31 1.14 2.47
C GLY A 2 9.28 2.16 2.95
N TYR A 3 9.40 3.39 2.44
CA TYR A 3 8.56 4.54 2.81
C TYR A 3 7.05 4.30 2.66
N ASN A 4 6.61 3.54 1.65
CA ASN A 4 5.17 3.26 1.47
C ASN A 4 4.53 2.56 2.68
N GLY A 5 5.30 1.71 3.38
CA GLY A 5 4.83 1.10 4.62
C GLY A 5 4.58 2.16 5.70
N GLY A 6 5.43 3.18 5.79
CA GLY A 6 5.27 4.33 6.68
C GLY A 6 3.99 5.12 6.40
N ASP A 7 3.69 5.38 5.13
CA ASP A 7 2.44 6.03 4.71
C ASP A 7 1.21 5.24 5.16
N GLY A 8 1.25 3.91 5.04
CA GLY A 8 0.20 3.02 5.55
C GLY A 8 0.00 3.13 7.07
N LEU A 9 1.09 3.25 7.83
CA LEU A 9 1.03 3.43 9.29
C LEU A 9 0.52 4.83 9.67
N CYS A 10 0.94 5.86 8.96
CA CYS A 10 0.42 7.22 9.10
C CYS A 10 -1.09 7.27 8.82
N ALA A 11 -1.53 6.63 7.74
CA ALA A 11 -2.95 6.52 7.40
C ALA A 11 -3.74 5.81 8.50
N ALA A 12 -3.20 4.74 9.10
CA ALA A 12 -3.84 4.04 10.22
C ALA A 12 -4.06 4.96 11.44
N TRP A 13 -3.07 5.77 11.79
CA TRP A 13 -3.20 6.78 12.83
C TRP A 13 -4.31 7.80 12.53
N HIS A 14 -4.38 8.31 11.29
CA HIS A 14 -5.46 9.21 10.90
C HIS A 14 -6.84 8.54 10.91
N LEU A 15 -6.93 7.28 10.51
CA LEU A 15 -8.18 6.51 10.49
C LEU A 15 -8.72 6.27 11.90
N ILE A 16 -7.88 5.87 12.85
CA ILE A 16 -8.35 5.64 14.23
C ILE A 16 -8.83 6.95 14.89
N ARG A 17 -8.17 8.08 14.61
CA ARG A 17 -8.61 9.41 15.08
C ARG A 17 -9.96 9.85 14.51
N ARG A 18 -10.36 9.28 13.37
CA ARG A 18 -11.66 9.50 12.74
C ARG A 18 -12.73 8.48 13.16
N GLY A 19 -12.43 7.63 14.14
CA GLY A 19 -13.37 6.64 14.69
C GLY A 19 -13.42 5.31 13.93
N TYR A 20 -12.56 5.10 12.93
CA TYR A 20 -12.42 3.80 12.28
C TYR A 20 -11.61 2.83 13.14
N ARG A 21 -11.67 1.53 12.81
CA ARG A 21 -10.94 0.45 13.49
C ARG A 21 -9.91 -0.19 12.54
N PRO A 22 -8.78 0.49 12.28
CA PRO A 22 -7.74 -0.09 11.44
C PRO A 22 -7.14 -1.33 12.08
N ARG A 23 -6.59 -2.21 11.24
CA ARG A 23 -5.80 -3.37 11.63
C ARG A 23 -4.62 -3.45 10.66
N ILE A 24 -3.42 -3.70 11.15
CA ILE A 24 -2.21 -3.65 10.34
C ILE A 24 -1.67 -5.05 10.08
N VAL A 25 -1.46 -5.36 8.80
CA VAL A 25 -0.75 -6.55 8.36
C VAL A 25 0.60 -6.10 7.84
N LEU A 26 1.66 -6.50 8.54
CA LEU A 26 3.04 -6.14 8.25
C LEU A 26 3.73 -7.31 7.56
N ALA A 27 4.09 -7.18 6.29
CA ALA A 27 4.90 -8.17 5.58
C ALA A 27 6.38 -8.09 6.00
N GLY A 28 6.69 -8.64 7.18
CA GLY A 28 7.98 -8.56 7.86
C GLY A 28 7.82 -8.38 9.36
N LEU A 29 8.91 -7.97 10.03
CA LEU A 29 8.94 -7.75 11.47
C LEU A 29 9.02 -6.27 11.81
N ARG A 30 8.33 -5.86 12.88
CA ARG A 30 8.32 -4.50 13.43
C ARG A 30 9.71 -4.05 13.84
N ARG A 31 10.52 -4.96 14.39
CA ARG A 31 11.91 -4.68 14.78
C ARG A 31 12.79 -4.26 13.61
N ASP A 32 12.39 -4.59 12.38
CA ASP A 32 13.11 -4.25 11.16
C ASP A 32 12.64 -2.92 10.55
N LEU A 33 11.65 -2.25 11.15
CA LEU A 33 11.25 -0.91 10.78
C LEU A 33 12.33 0.10 11.19
N LYS A 34 12.66 0.99 10.27
CA LYS A 34 13.67 2.04 10.44
C LYS A 34 13.11 3.36 9.94
N GLU A 35 13.77 4.45 10.29
CA GLU A 35 13.43 5.80 9.83
C GLU A 35 11.95 6.14 10.06
N GLU A 36 11.29 6.76 9.08
CA GLU A 36 9.90 7.19 9.13
C GLU A 36 8.89 6.07 9.50
N PRO A 37 8.91 4.88 8.89
CA PRO A 37 8.06 3.77 9.33
C PRO A 37 8.18 3.43 10.83
N ALA A 38 9.38 3.54 11.42
CA ALA A 38 9.58 3.27 12.84
C ALA A 38 8.92 4.33 13.73
N VAL A 39 8.87 5.60 13.27
CA VAL A 39 8.17 6.68 13.99
C VAL A 39 6.68 6.40 14.04
N PHE A 40 6.06 6.12 12.89
CA PHE A 40 4.63 5.83 12.86
C PHE A 40 4.27 4.50 13.54
N ALA A 41 5.15 3.51 13.57
CA ALA A 41 4.93 2.29 14.34
C ALA A 41 4.71 2.60 15.84
N ARG A 42 5.53 3.47 16.43
CA ARG A 42 5.36 3.91 17.84
C ARG A 42 4.03 4.61 18.08
N VAL A 43 3.61 5.48 17.14
CA VAL A 43 2.30 6.14 17.21
C VAL A 43 1.21 5.09 17.24
N VAL A 44 1.27 4.15 16.30
CA VAL A 44 0.23 3.15 16.19
C VAL A 44 0.18 2.20 17.39
N GLU A 45 1.33 1.86 17.98
CA GLU A 45 1.41 1.12 19.25
C GLU A 45 0.77 1.88 20.40
N ALA A 46 0.99 3.21 20.49
CA ALA A 46 0.37 4.05 21.51
C ALA A 46 -1.17 4.10 21.40
N PHE A 47 -1.70 3.96 20.19
CA PHE A 47 -3.14 3.84 19.93
C PHE A 47 -3.67 2.40 20.04
N GLN A 48 -2.82 1.43 20.41
CA GLN A 48 -3.16 0.02 20.58
C GLN A 48 -3.88 -0.58 19.36
N ILE A 49 -3.53 -0.12 18.16
CA ILE A 49 -4.11 -0.69 16.93
C ILE A 49 -3.66 -2.17 16.82
N PRO A 50 -4.53 -3.12 16.44
CA PRO A 50 -4.15 -4.53 16.29
C PRO A 50 -3.24 -4.76 15.08
N TRP A 51 -2.15 -5.50 15.27
CA TRP A 51 -1.13 -5.73 14.24
C TRP A 51 -0.75 -7.20 14.14
N ARG A 52 -0.49 -7.66 12.91
CA ARG A 52 0.10 -8.97 12.61
C ARG A 52 1.36 -8.82 11.79
N GLU A 53 2.43 -9.47 12.24
CA GLU A 53 3.65 -9.66 11.48
C GLU A 53 3.48 -10.92 10.65
N VAL A 54 3.80 -10.85 9.37
CA VAL A 54 3.70 -11.95 8.42
C VAL A 54 5.10 -12.22 7.91
N VAL A 55 5.72 -13.26 8.44
CA VAL A 55 7.08 -13.70 8.09
C VAL A 55 7.10 -15.09 7.45
N SER A 56 6.01 -15.85 7.59
CA SER A 56 5.85 -17.16 6.97
C SER A 56 4.42 -17.36 6.44
N GLY A 57 4.20 -18.51 5.79
CA GLY A 57 2.87 -18.91 5.31
C GLY A 57 1.88 -19.21 6.44
N ASP A 58 2.36 -19.58 7.63
CA ASP A 58 1.50 -19.95 8.77
C ASP A 58 0.75 -18.74 9.33
N ASP A 59 1.32 -17.55 9.15
CA ASP A 59 0.73 -16.28 9.57
C ASP A 59 -0.49 -15.87 8.71
N LEU A 60 -0.68 -16.50 7.55
CA LEU A 60 -1.69 -16.09 6.56
C LEU A 60 -3.12 -16.45 6.96
N ALA A 61 -3.33 -17.47 7.80
CA ALA A 61 -4.66 -17.91 8.18
C ALA A 61 -5.44 -16.80 8.93
N GLU A 62 -4.77 -16.09 9.84
CA GLU A 62 -5.40 -14.99 10.57
C GLU A 62 -5.62 -13.76 9.68
N VAL A 63 -4.67 -13.45 8.80
CA VAL A 63 -4.81 -12.39 7.79
C VAL A 63 -6.06 -12.63 6.94
N GLN A 64 -6.31 -13.88 6.54
CA GLN A 64 -7.51 -14.24 5.80
C GLN A 64 -8.80 -13.92 6.57
N GLY A 65 -8.84 -14.21 7.88
CA GLY A 65 -9.96 -13.84 8.75
C GLY A 65 -10.17 -12.31 8.84
N TRP A 66 -9.08 -11.55 8.87
CA TRP A 66 -9.15 -10.09 8.87
C TRP A 66 -9.66 -9.52 7.56
N LEU A 67 -9.19 -10.03 6.42
CA LEU A 67 -9.66 -9.64 5.09
C LEU A 67 -11.16 -9.90 4.91
N ARG A 68 -11.67 -11.04 5.37
CA ARG A 68 -13.11 -11.37 5.30
C ARG A 68 -13.99 -10.43 6.12
N SER A 69 -13.46 -9.85 7.20
CA SER A 69 -14.21 -9.00 8.13
C SER A 69 -14.01 -7.49 7.92
N CYS A 70 -13.11 -7.07 7.02
CA CYS A 70 -12.88 -5.66 6.74
C CYS A 70 -13.87 -5.08 5.71
N GLY A 71 -14.12 -3.78 5.78
CA GLY A 71 -14.92 -3.05 4.78
C GLY A 71 -14.10 -2.51 3.61
N VAL A 72 -12.83 -2.18 3.85
CA VAL A 72 -11.88 -1.60 2.88
C VAL A 72 -10.48 -2.13 3.22
N ILE A 73 -9.66 -2.35 2.20
CA ILE A 73 -8.24 -2.70 2.31
C ILE A 73 -7.42 -1.48 1.89
N LEU A 74 -6.41 -1.11 2.70
CA LEU A 74 -5.39 -0.15 2.31
C LEU A 74 -4.13 -0.93 1.90
N ASP A 75 -3.77 -0.86 0.63
CA ASP A 75 -2.56 -1.46 0.10
C ASP A 75 -1.39 -0.48 0.19
N ALA A 76 -0.45 -0.78 1.08
CA ALA A 76 0.77 -0.02 1.33
C ALA A 76 2.00 -0.96 1.42
N LEU A 77 1.95 -2.13 0.77
CA LEU A 77 3.04 -3.12 0.84
C LEU A 77 4.29 -2.63 0.09
N PHE A 78 4.10 -2.11 -1.13
CA PHE A 78 5.16 -1.61 -2.00
C PHE A 78 4.72 -0.32 -2.69
N GLY A 79 5.65 0.63 -2.87
CA GLY A 79 5.48 1.80 -3.75
C GLY A 79 6.47 1.73 -4.90
N ILE A 80 6.98 2.88 -5.37
CA ILE A 80 7.97 2.96 -6.47
C ILE A 80 9.32 2.23 -6.27
N GLY A 81 9.61 1.75 -5.05
CA GLY A 81 10.88 1.10 -4.74
C GLY A 81 10.97 -0.39 -5.08
N LEU A 82 9.95 -0.96 -5.71
CA LEU A 82 9.93 -2.38 -6.07
C LEU A 82 10.70 -2.62 -7.37
N ASN A 83 11.88 -3.24 -7.26
CA ASN A 83 12.68 -3.67 -8.40
C ASN A 83 12.63 -5.21 -8.51
N GLY A 84 12.22 -5.73 -9.67
CA GLY A 84 12.14 -7.16 -9.96
C GLY A 84 10.92 -7.88 -9.38
N SER A 85 10.87 -9.21 -9.52
CA SER A 85 9.72 -10.03 -9.12
C SER A 85 9.36 -9.91 -7.64
N VAL A 86 8.05 -9.95 -7.35
CA VAL A 86 7.55 -9.95 -5.98
C VAL A 86 7.97 -11.24 -5.28
N ARG A 87 8.58 -11.13 -4.10
CA ARG A 87 8.95 -12.30 -3.29
C ARG A 87 7.71 -13.17 -2.97
N PRO A 88 7.86 -14.49 -2.79
CA PRO A 88 6.72 -15.40 -2.67
C PRO A 88 5.68 -15.03 -1.59
N LEU A 89 6.12 -14.57 -0.42
CA LEU A 89 5.21 -14.25 0.69
C LEU A 89 4.36 -12.98 0.42
N PRO A 90 4.95 -11.83 0.04
CA PRO A 90 4.17 -10.69 -0.43
C PRO A 90 3.29 -11.00 -1.65
N ALA A 91 3.73 -11.85 -2.58
CA ALA A 91 2.90 -12.28 -3.71
C ALA A 91 1.62 -13.00 -3.24
N ARG A 92 1.72 -13.86 -2.22
CA ARG A 92 0.54 -14.49 -1.59
C ARG A 92 -0.39 -13.46 -0.93
N LEU A 93 0.16 -12.46 -0.24
CA LEU A 93 -0.65 -11.38 0.34
C LEU A 93 -1.42 -10.60 -0.74
N ILE A 94 -0.76 -10.27 -1.85
CA ILE A 94 -1.39 -9.60 -3.00
C ILE A 94 -2.53 -10.47 -3.56
N ALA A 95 -2.30 -11.78 -3.74
CA ALA A 95 -3.35 -12.70 -4.19
C ALA A 95 -4.55 -12.71 -3.23
N MET A 96 -4.30 -12.83 -1.92
CA MET A 96 -5.35 -12.79 -0.89
C MET A 96 -6.12 -11.47 -0.89
N ILE A 97 -5.45 -10.34 -1.10
CA ILE A 97 -6.09 -9.02 -1.24
C ILE A 97 -7.06 -9.03 -2.43
N ASN A 98 -6.60 -9.50 -3.59
CA ASN A 98 -7.41 -9.55 -4.81
C ASN A 98 -8.61 -10.51 -4.69
N GLU A 99 -8.47 -11.60 -3.94
CA GLU A 99 -9.52 -12.59 -3.71
C GLU A 99 -10.51 -12.20 -2.59
N ALA A 100 -10.18 -11.19 -1.77
CA ALA A 100 -11.00 -10.82 -0.62
C ALA A 100 -12.38 -10.25 -0.98
N GLY A 101 -12.58 -9.82 -2.23
CA GLY A 101 -13.83 -9.20 -2.68
C GLY A 101 -14.14 -7.88 -1.97
N ARG A 102 -13.10 -7.19 -1.47
CA ARG A 102 -13.20 -5.89 -0.78
C ARG A 102 -12.61 -4.78 -1.66
N PRO A 103 -13.15 -3.55 -1.60
CA PRO A 103 -12.53 -2.42 -2.27
C PRO A 103 -11.13 -2.16 -1.69
N VAL A 104 -10.15 -2.00 -2.59
CA VAL A 104 -8.77 -1.73 -2.23
C VAL A 104 -8.42 -0.28 -2.58
N VAL A 105 -7.82 0.43 -1.63
CA VAL A 105 -7.17 1.73 -1.84
C VAL A 105 -5.67 1.51 -1.86
N ALA A 106 -5.01 1.72 -3.00
CA ALA A 106 -3.56 1.61 -3.09
C ALA A 106 -2.88 2.95 -2.78
N VAL A 107 -1.80 2.89 -2.02
CA VAL A 107 -0.94 4.02 -1.71
C VAL A 107 0.20 4.05 -2.71
N ASP A 108 0.36 5.19 -3.36
CA ASP A 108 1.34 5.52 -4.39
C ASP A 108 1.15 4.78 -5.72
N VAL A 109 1.32 3.46 -5.70
CA VAL A 109 1.21 2.52 -6.83
C VAL A 109 0.65 1.21 -6.28
N PRO A 110 -0.30 0.52 -6.96
CA PRO A 110 -0.73 -0.81 -6.53
C PRO A 110 0.46 -1.75 -6.36
N SER A 111 0.57 -2.39 -5.19
CA SER A 111 1.69 -3.26 -4.87
C SER A 111 1.84 -4.38 -5.89
N GLY A 112 3.06 -4.58 -6.38
CA GLY A 112 3.36 -5.54 -7.43
C GLY A 112 3.18 -5.02 -8.86
N LEU A 113 2.78 -3.76 -9.04
CA LEU A 113 2.83 -3.07 -10.33
C LEU A 113 4.15 -2.32 -10.47
N ASP A 114 4.80 -2.44 -11.62
CA ASP A 114 5.93 -1.58 -11.98
C ASP A 114 5.44 -0.14 -12.23
N GLY A 115 5.95 0.80 -11.45
CA GLY A 115 5.55 2.21 -11.53
C GLY A 115 5.98 2.93 -12.82
N ASP A 116 6.97 2.42 -13.54
CA ASP A 116 7.46 3.03 -14.79
C ASP A 116 6.79 2.44 -16.02
N THR A 117 6.66 1.10 -16.06
CA THR A 117 6.13 0.38 -17.22
C THR A 117 4.64 0.09 -17.12
N GLY A 118 4.09 0.02 -15.91
CA GLY A 118 2.70 -0.38 -15.65
C GLY A 118 2.46 -1.88 -15.87
N VAL A 119 3.53 -2.67 -15.96
CA VAL A 119 3.46 -4.13 -16.09
C VAL A 119 3.45 -4.76 -14.69
N PRO A 120 2.52 -5.70 -14.41
CA PRO A 120 2.57 -6.48 -13.17
C PRO A 120 3.85 -7.30 -13.07
N LEU A 121 4.51 -7.23 -11.91
CA LEU A 121 5.68 -8.02 -11.54
C LEU A 121 5.22 -9.38 -11.00
N ASP A 122 4.72 -10.22 -11.92
CA ASP A 122 4.01 -11.48 -11.69
C ASP A 122 2.58 -11.33 -11.15
N VAL A 123 2.40 -10.56 -10.07
CA VAL A 123 1.09 -10.28 -9.49
C VAL A 123 1.03 -8.84 -8.98
N ALA A 124 -0.07 -8.14 -9.27
CA ALA A 124 -0.32 -6.79 -8.78
C ALA A 124 -1.68 -6.70 -8.08
N VAL A 125 -1.76 -5.80 -7.10
CA VAL A 125 -3.04 -5.43 -6.47
C VAL A 125 -3.97 -4.79 -7.50
N ARG A 126 -5.26 -5.15 -7.42
CA ARG A 126 -6.34 -4.54 -8.20
C ARG A 126 -7.07 -3.54 -7.32
N ALA A 127 -6.68 -2.27 -7.43
CA ALA A 127 -7.24 -1.18 -6.66
C ALA A 127 -8.55 -0.68 -7.23
N ALA A 128 -9.49 -0.30 -6.34
CA ALA A 128 -10.63 0.52 -6.71
C ALA A 128 -10.21 1.99 -6.85
N VAL A 129 -9.26 2.43 -6.01
CA VAL A 129 -8.69 3.77 -6.01
C VAL A 129 -7.18 3.68 -5.75
N THR A 130 -6.38 4.44 -6.49
CA THR A 130 -4.96 4.66 -6.16
C THR A 130 -4.77 6.13 -5.81
N VAL A 131 -4.19 6.40 -4.63
CA VAL A 131 -3.76 7.75 -4.24
C VAL A 131 -2.27 7.85 -4.49
N THR A 132 -1.86 8.65 -5.47
CA THR A 132 -0.47 8.83 -5.85
C THR A 132 0.04 10.22 -5.49
N PHE A 133 1.32 10.32 -5.13
CA PHE A 133 1.89 11.55 -4.62
C PHE A 133 2.74 12.30 -5.64
N GLY A 134 2.63 13.63 -5.63
CA GLY A 134 3.32 14.58 -6.50
C GLY A 134 2.76 14.62 -7.92
N ALA A 135 2.99 13.54 -8.68
CA ALA A 135 2.49 13.38 -10.04
C ALA A 135 2.15 11.90 -10.32
N PRO A 136 1.31 11.62 -11.33
CA PRO A 136 1.09 10.26 -11.80
C PRO A 136 2.39 9.58 -12.21
N LYS A 137 2.59 8.34 -11.76
CA LYS A 137 3.69 7.50 -12.25
C LYS A 137 3.32 7.02 -13.66
N ARG A 138 4.30 6.97 -14.56
CA ARG A 138 4.07 6.63 -15.98
C ARG A 138 3.34 5.31 -16.16
N GLY A 139 3.69 4.31 -15.36
CA GLY A 139 3.07 3.00 -15.33
C GLY A 139 1.57 3.06 -15.04
N LEU A 140 1.12 3.98 -14.17
CA LEU A 140 -0.32 4.16 -13.84
C LEU A 140 -1.14 4.68 -15.02
N LEU A 141 -0.49 5.28 -16.02
CA LEU A 141 -1.13 5.85 -17.21
C LEU A 141 -1.16 4.87 -18.39
N THR A 142 -0.56 3.69 -18.27
CA THR A 142 -0.64 2.65 -19.31
C THR A 142 -1.96 1.89 -19.22
N ALA A 143 -2.34 1.19 -20.30
CA ALA A 143 -3.55 0.38 -20.31
C ALA A 143 -3.56 -0.69 -19.19
N GLN A 144 -2.41 -1.32 -18.95
CA GLN A 144 -2.27 -2.31 -17.88
C GLN A 144 -2.27 -1.66 -16.50
N GLY A 145 -1.47 -0.60 -16.28
CA GLY A 145 -1.41 0.02 -14.96
C GLY A 145 -2.71 0.72 -14.56
N SER A 146 -3.40 1.37 -15.48
CA SER A 146 -4.73 1.95 -15.21
C SER A 146 -5.77 0.88 -14.85
N SER A 147 -5.69 -0.32 -15.45
CA SER A 147 -6.56 -1.44 -15.10
C SER A 147 -6.32 -1.97 -13.67
N CYS A 148 -5.09 -1.85 -13.16
CA CYS A 148 -4.75 -2.17 -11.78
C CYS A 148 -5.03 -1.02 -10.80
N ALA A 149 -4.91 0.23 -11.23
CA ALA A 149 -5.00 1.42 -10.36
C ALA A 149 -6.44 1.87 -10.08
N GLY A 150 -7.39 1.51 -10.94
CA GLY A 150 -8.77 1.98 -10.82
C GLY A 150 -8.84 3.51 -10.93
N ARG A 151 -9.59 4.17 -10.04
CA ARG A 151 -9.66 5.63 -10.02
C ARG A 151 -8.38 6.23 -9.45
N LEU A 152 -7.65 7.01 -10.26
CA LEU A 152 -6.45 7.70 -9.82
C LEU A 152 -6.80 9.03 -9.11
N VAL A 153 -6.21 9.24 -7.94
CA VAL A 153 -6.23 10.52 -7.19
C VAL A 153 -4.79 10.97 -7.03
N VAL A 154 -4.49 12.20 -7.44
CA VAL A 154 -3.14 12.78 -7.31
C VAL A 154 -3.15 13.78 -6.16
N ASP A 155 -2.33 13.53 -5.15
CA ASP A 155 -2.05 14.50 -4.09
C ASP A 155 -0.73 15.22 -4.40
N ALA A 156 -0.80 16.53 -4.60
CA ALA A 156 0.35 17.36 -4.95
C ALA A 156 1.38 17.51 -3.81
N LEU A 157 1.11 16.99 -2.60
CA LEU A 157 1.95 17.17 -1.40
C LEU A 157 2.24 18.65 -1.09
N GLY A 158 1.30 19.53 -1.42
CA GLY A 158 1.46 20.99 -1.28
C GLY A 158 2.43 21.63 -2.29
N MET A 159 2.92 20.90 -3.29
CA MET A 159 3.70 21.48 -4.38
C MET A 159 2.83 22.36 -5.27
N PRO A 160 3.33 23.52 -5.74
CA PRO A 160 2.58 24.38 -6.63
C PRO A 160 2.52 23.78 -8.04
N ASP A 161 1.40 23.99 -8.74
CA ASP A 161 1.13 23.46 -10.08
C ASP A 161 2.25 23.72 -11.09
N TRP A 162 2.88 24.90 -11.03
CA TRP A 162 3.96 25.26 -11.96
C TRP A 162 5.19 24.36 -11.80
N LEU A 163 5.47 23.89 -10.58
CA LEU A 163 6.61 23.02 -10.28
C LEU A 163 6.33 21.62 -10.82
N ILE A 164 5.11 21.11 -10.60
CA ILE A 164 4.64 19.84 -11.14
C ILE A 164 4.74 19.86 -12.66
N ARG A 165 4.12 20.85 -13.33
CA ARG A 165 4.15 20.98 -14.80
C ARG A 165 5.55 21.10 -15.39
N ARG A 166 6.50 21.67 -14.64
CA ARG A 166 7.87 21.91 -15.13
C ARG A 166 8.77 20.69 -15.02
N TYR A 167 8.59 19.86 -14.00
CA TYR A 167 9.56 18.80 -13.65
C TYR A 167 8.95 17.40 -13.59
N MET A 168 7.63 17.27 -13.63
CA MET A 168 6.93 15.98 -13.57
C MET A 168 6.01 15.88 -14.81
N PRO A 169 6.51 15.29 -15.91
CA PRO A 169 5.76 15.17 -17.16
C PRO A 169 4.61 14.17 -17.08
#